data_AF-A0A8J3HEV6-F1
#
_entry.id   AF-A0A8J3HEV6-F1
#
_cell.length_a   1.000
_cell.length_b   1.000
_cell.length_c   1.000
_cell.angle_alpha   90.00
_cell.angle_beta   90.00
_cell.angle_gamma   90.00
#
_symmetry.space_group_name_H-M   'P 1'
#
loop_
_entity.id
_entity.type
_entity.pdbx_description
1 polymer ?
#
loop_
_entity_poly.entity_id
_entity_poly.type
_entity_poly.pdbx_seq_one_letter_code
_entity_poly.pdbx_strand_id
1 'polypeptide(L)'
;MRLAAVVAMATGLLAATGKVPPASAATCGVLSSGAASQAQAAVTRACGLIGTPYSWGGGHGPTPGPSYGICDPSNGAPNDCNVRGLDCSGMVRYAYYLAVGADVIPGTSREQYQTSRAVARFTAGQGTAPLLPGDLVFFGGTASTIHHVAIYLGQGQIVEAPYSGGYVRVTALYNHGDYYGAVRLYGGGGTTTPPPSKVWVDTFANASVYASPTSTTPTGTLWAATNYVYCRVWGREVRNGSSYNHWWLLTDPDVGPARQYVSAYYLTRWGNDVAKDNNGNDIRNC
;
A
#
# COMPACT_ATOMS: atom_id res chain seq x y z
N MET A 1 32.81 63.88 27.38
CA MET A 1 32.08 62.66 27.78
C MET A 1 30.65 63.11 28.04
N ARG A 2 29.59 62.85 27.27
CA ARG A 2 29.23 61.77 26.34
C ARG A 2 28.33 62.35 25.23
N LEU A 3 28.52 61.94 23.97
CA LEU A 3 27.58 62.20 22.88
C LEU A 3 26.31 61.36 23.09
N ALA A 4 25.13 61.96 22.96
CA ALA A 4 23.85 61.24 22.89
C ALA A 4 23.50 61.02 21.41
N ALA A 5 23.55 59.77 20.97
CA ALA A 5 23.08 59.36 19.65
C ALA A 5 21.56 59.09 19.71
N VAL A 6 20.79 59.83 18.94
CA VAL A 6 19.36 59.59 18.72
C VAL A 6 19.24 58.48 17.67
N VAL A 7 18.79 57.30 18.09
CA VAL A 7 18.47 56.18 17.19
C VAL A 7 16.99 56.31 16.81
N ALA A 8 16.72 56.76 15.58
CA ALA A 8 15.41 56.68 14.97
C ALA A 8 15.15 55.23 14.51
N MET A 9 14.25 54.51 15.17
CA MET A 9 13.78 53.21 14.70
C MET A 9 12.72 53.43 13.60
N ALA A 10 13.13 53.27 12.34
CA ALA A 10 12.19 53.15 11.23
C ALA A 10 11.55 51.75 11.27
N THR A 11 10.30 51.66 11.72
CA THR A 11 9.47 50.46 11.57
C THR A 11 9.07 50.31 10.11
N GLY A 12 9.82 49.52 9.36
CA GLY A 12 9.43 49.07 8.03
C GLY A 12 8.32 48.01 8.13
N LEU A 13 7.11 48.37 7.66
CA LEU A 13 6.07 47.40 7.36
C LEU A 13 6.52 46.58 6.13
N LEU A 14 7.03 45.37 6.34
CA LEU A 14 7.09 44.37 5.27
C LEU A 14 5.66 43.84 5.06
N ALA A 15 5.00 44.32 4.01
CA ALA A 15 3.84 43.66 3.44
C ALA A 15 4.30 42.34 2.79
N ALA A 16 4.37 41.28 3.58
CA ALA A 16 4.54 39.93 3.06
C ALA A 16 3.23 39.51 2.38
N THR A 17 3.21 39.50 1.05
CA THR A 17 2.23 38.77 0.25
C THR A 17 2.52 37.27 0.32
N GLY A 18 2.49 36.72 1.54
CA GLY A 18 2.64 35.30 1.79
C GLY A 18 1.33 34.59 1.48
N LYS A 19 1.29 33.89 0.35
CA LYS A 19 0.28 32.86 0.08
C LYS A 19 0.29 31.92 1.28
N VAL A 20 -0.79 31.93 2.06
CA VAL A 20 -0.96 31.11 3.27
C VAL A 20 -0.66 29.66 2.89
N PRO A 21 0.31 28.98 3.54
CA PRO A 21 0.48 27.55 3.36
C PRO A 21 -0.86 26.87 3.67
N PRO A 22 -1.43 26.04 2.76
CA PRO A 22 -2.68 25.37 3.05
C PRO A 22 -2.52 24.51 4.32
N ALA A 23 -3.55 24.56 5.15
CA ALA A 23 -3.61 23.98 6.48
C ALA A 23 -2.96 22.58 6.58
N SER A 24 -1.93 22.53 7.42
CA SER A 24 -1.31 21.41 8.11
C SER A 24 -1.57 19.97 7.64
N ALA A 25 -0.47 19.23 7.53
CA ALA A 25 -0.36 17.76 7.60
C ALA A 25 -0.98 17.08 8.85
N ALA A 26 -1.85 17.75 9.62
CA ALA A 26 -2.43 17.24 10.86
C ALA A 26 -3.56 16.22 10.67
N THR A 27 -4.05 15.97 9.44
CA THR A 27 -5.23 15.13 9.19
C THR A 27 -4.99 13.96 8.22
N CYS A 28 -3.76 13.75 7.74
CA CYS A 28 -3.49 12.60 6.88
C CYS A 28 -3.15 11.37 7.71
N GLY A 29 -3.92 10.29 7.55
CA GLY A 29 -3.66 9.02 8.20
C GLY A 29 -4.78 8.02 7.95
N VAL A 30 -4.77 6.93 8.71
CA VAL A 30 -5.86 5.95 8.74
C VAL A 30 -6.96 6.49 9.65
N LEU A 31 -8.04 7.00 9.05
CA LEU A 31 -9.10 7.75 9.77
C LEU A 31 -10.31 6.88 10.16
N SER A 32 -10.32 5.61 9.78
CA SER A 32 -11.32 4.63 10.24
C SER A 32 -10.72 3.23 10.39
N SER A 33 -11.33 2.42 11.26
CA SER A 33 -10.90 1.05 11.52
C SER A 33 -11.30 0.09 10.40
N GLY A 34 -10.69 -1.09 10.37
CA GLY A 34 -11.12 -2.21 9.53
C GLY A 34 -10.26 -2.46 8.29
N ALA A 35 -9.44 -1.49 7.87
CA ALA A 35 -8.49 -1.66 6.75
C ALA A 35 -7.46 -2.76 7.03
N ALA A 36 -7.02 -3.46 5.98
CA ALA A 36 -5.91 -4.41 6.07
C ALA A 36 -4.59 -3.70 6.42
N SER A 37 -3.65 -4.39 7.07
CA SER A 37 -2.34 -3.82 7.46
C SER A 37 -1.57 -3.20 6.28
N GLN A 38 -1.63 -3.82 5.11
CA GLN A 38 -1.01 -3.33 3.87
C GLN A 38 -1.67 -2.03 3.38
N ALA A 39 -2.99 -1.96 3.48
CA ALA A 39 -3.78 -0.78 3.11
C ALA A 39 -3.51 0.40 4.07
N GLN A 40 -3.42 0.12 5.37
CA GLN A 40 -3.01 1.10 6.39
C GLN A 40 -1.57 1.60 6.17
N ALA A 41 -0.66 0.70 5.81
CA ALA A 41 0.71 1.07 5.45
C ALA A 41 0.73 1.94 4.18
N ALA A 42 -0.04 1.60 3.14
CA ALA A 42 -0.14 2.41 1.93
C ALA A 42 -0.67 3.81 2.22
N VAL A 43 -1.70 3.94 3.07
CA VAL A 43 -2.18 5.24 3.57
C VAL A 43 -1.06 6.02 4.26
N THR A 44 -0.33 5.39 5.18
CA THR A 44 0.78 6.02 5.90
C THR A 44 1.88 6.49 4.94
N ARG A 45 2.22 5.68 3.94
CA ARG A 45 3.21 6.04 2.91
C ARG A 45 2.72 7.18 2.03
N ALA A 46 1.46 7.17 1.61
CA ALA A 46 0.86 8.24 0.82
C ALA A 46 0.83 9.58 1.57
N CYS A 47 0.54 9.56 2.87
CA CYS A 47 0.61 10.75 3.72
C CYS A 47 2.03 11.33 3.80
N GLY A 48 3.06 10.47 3.80
CA GLY A 48 4.46 10.90 3.70
C GLY A 48 4.83 11.56 2.37
N LEU A 49 3.97 11.49 1.35
CA LEU A 49 4.17 12.13 0.05
C LEU A 49 3.56 13.53 -0.04
N ILE A 50 2.83 14.00 0.98
CA ILE A 50 2.22 15.34 0.99
C ILE A 50 3.27 16.41 0.70
N GLY A 51 2.91 17.35 -0.18
CA GLY A 51 3.81 18.40 -0.66
C GLY A 51 4.72 17.96 -1.81
N THR A 52 4.69 16.70 -2.25
CA THR A 52 5.35 16.31 -3.50
C THR A 52 4.66 17.01 -4.68
N PRO A 53 5.41 17.64 -5.61
CA PRO A 53 4.82 18.26 -6.79
C PRO A 53 4.05 17.28 -7.64
N TYR A 54 2.94 17.73 -8.22
CA TYR A 54 2.32 17.01 -9.32
C TYR A 54 3.21 17.07 -10.56
N SER A 55 3.29 15.97 -11.30
CA SER A 55 3.91 15.94 -12.63
C SER A 55 3.19 14.93 -13.52
N TRP A 56 2.58 15.38 -14.62
CA TRP A 56 1.86 14.54 -15.59
C TRP A 56 2.74 13.40 -16.11
N GLY A 57 2.35 12.15 -15.90
CA GLY A 57 3.17 10.96 -16.23
C GLY A 57 4.28 10.65 -15.22
N GLY A 58 4.41 11.44 -14.16
CA GLY A 58 5.40 11.23 -13.10
C GLY A 58 5.05 10.03 -12.21
N GLY A 59 6.05 9.23 -11.80
CA GLY A 59 5.82 8.02 -11.01
C GLY A 59 5.83 6.72 -11.80
N HIS A 60 5.98 6.81 -13.12
CA HIS A 60 5.87 5.68 -14.05
C HIS A 60 7.22 5.11 -14.53
N GLY A 61 8.33 5.50 -13.91
CA GLY A 61 9.64 4.92 -14.18
C GLY A 61 9.74 3.42 -13.85
N PRO A 62 10.87 2.76 -14.20
CA PRO A 62 11.11 1.34 -13.93
C PRO A 62 10.98 0.98 -12.45
N THR A 63 11.39 1.89 -11.57
CA THR A 63 11.14 1.82 -10.12
C THR A 63 10.09 2.86 -9.75
N PRO A 64 9.01 2.48 -9.04
CA PRO A 64 8.01 3.44 -8.56
C PRO A 64 8.66 4.55 -7.71
N GLY A 65 8.29 5.81 -7.98
CA GLY A 65 8.78 6.97 -7.25
C GLY A 65 8.81 8.24 -8.10
N PRO A 66 9.03 9.43 -7.51
CA PRO A 66 8.97 10.69 -8.24
C PRO A 66 9.92 10.72 -9.44
N SER A 67 9.41 11.12 -10.59
CA SER A 67 10.14 11.22 -11.85
C SER A 67 9.77 12.50 -12.58
N TYR A 68 10.57 12.88 -13.58
CA TYR A 68 10.12 13.88 -14.54
C TYR A 68 8.91 13.37 -15.30
N GLY A 69 7.97 14.28 -15.57
CA GLY A 69 6.75 13.98 -16.30
C GLY A 69 6.91 14.14 -17.80
N ILE A 70 5.78 14.37 -18.46
CA ILE A 70 5.65 14.59 -19.89
C ILE A 70 5.08 16.00 -20.10
N CYS A 71 5.66 16.76 -21.02
CA CYS A 71 5.10 18.04 -21.42
C CYS A 71 3.96 17.79 -22.41
N ASP A 72 2.75 18.09 -21.99
CA ASP A 72 1.54 17.95 -22.78
C ASP A 72 0.66 19.20 -22.65
N PRO A 73 0.92 20.25 -23.47
CA PRO A 73 0.10 21.45 -23.47
C PRO A 73 -1.37 21.19 -23.79
N SER A 74 -1.67 20.13 -24.56
CA SER A 74 -3.04 19.79 -24.96
C SER A 74 -3.89 19.31 -23.78
N ASN A 75 -3.23 18.80 -22.73
CA ASN A 75 -3.85 18.35 -21.51
C ASN A 75 -3.56 19.26 -20.30
N GLY A 76 -3.16 20.51 -20.55
CA GLY A 76 -2.91 21.49 -19.49
C GLY A 76 -1.61 21.28 -18.70
N ALA A 77 -0.69 20.44 -19.19
CA ALA A 77 0.59 20.12 -18.56
C ALA A 77 1.79 20.61 -19.40
N PRO A 78 1.88 21.89 -19.80
CA PRO A 78 2.88 22.35 -20.77
C PRO A 78 4.32 22.26 -20.26
N ASN A 79 4.54 22.14 -18.94
CA ASN A 79 5.86 22.22 -18.32
C ASN A 79 6.23 21.02 -17.44
N ASP A 80 5.38 19.98 -17.38
CA ASP A 80 5.55 18.89 -16.41
C ASP A 80 6.77 17.99 -16.70
N CYS A 81 7.29 17.99 -17.94
CA CYS A 81 8.58 17.36 -18.24
C CYS A 81 9.78 17.98 -17.51
N ASN A 82 9.62 19.17 -16.91
CA ASN A 82 10.64 19.81 -16.08
C ASN A 82 10.35 19.69 -14.58
N VAL A 83 9.25 19.02 -14.20
CA VAL A 83 8.84 18.86 -12.80
C VAL A 83 9.08 17.42 -12.37
N ARG A 84 9.95 17.22 -11.36
CA ARG A 84 10.14 15.91 -10.75
C ARG A 84 9.06 15.68 -9.68
N GLY A 85 8.08 14.85 -10.01
CA GLY A 85 6.86 14.69 -9.21
C GLY A 85 6.14 13.38 -9.46
N LEU A 86 4.87 13.34 -9.06
CA LEU A 86 3.97 12.20 -9.21
C LEU A 86 2.66 12.66 -9.84
N ASP A 87 2.11 11.90 -10.79
CA ASP A 87 0.70 12.03 -11.15
C ASP A 87 -0.19 11.20 -10.21
N CYS A 88 -1.50 11.17 -10.48
CA CYS A 88 -2.47 10.47 -9.64
C CYS A 88 -2.18 8.97 -9.50
N SER A 89 -2.02 8.26 -10.63
CA SER A 89 -1.73 6.82 -10.65
C SER A 89 -0.31 6.50 -10.18
N GLY A 90 0.66 7.35 -10.49
CA GLY A 90 2.05 7.23 -10.06
C GLY A 90 2.20 7.39 -8.54
N MET A 91 1.42 8.30 -7.93
CA MET A 91 1.36 8.44 -6.48
C MET A 91 0.78 7.19 -5.81
N VAL A 92 -0.33 6.67 -6.32
CA VAL A 92 -0.94 5.41 -5.83
C VAL A 92 0.03 4.24 -5.95
N ARG A 93 0.64 4.06 -7.12
CA ARG A 93 1.64 3.02 -7.40
C ARG A 93 2.79 3.10 -6.41
N TYR A 94 3.33 4.30 -6.19
CA TYR A 94 4.47 4.49 -5.30
C TYR A 94 4.13 4.26 -3.83
N ALA A 95 2.98 4.76 -3.35
CA ALA A 95 2.54 4.53 -1.98
C ALA A 95 2.38 3.04 -1.66
N TYR A 96 1.76 2.28 -2.57
CA TYR A 96 1.62 0.84 -2.43
C TYR A 96 2.95 0.10 -2.54
N TYR A 97 3.84 0.50 -3.47
CA TYR A 97 5.19 -0.04 -3.57
C TYR A 97 5.97 0.11 -2.25
N LEU A 98 5.96 1.30 -1.65
CA LEU A 98 6.61 1.57 -0.35
C LEU A 98 5.99 0.78 0.81
N ALA A 99 4.71 0.41 0.71
CA ALA A 99 4.00 -0.33 1.75
C ALA A 99 4.26 -1.83 1.70
N VAL A 100 4.34 -2.41 0.49
CA VAL A 100 4.38 -3.87 0.30
C VAL A 100 5.73 -4.38 -0.18
N GLY A 101 6.60 -3.50 -0.68
CA GLY A 101 7.93 -3.85 -1.20
C GLY A 101 7.94 -4.40 -2.63
N ALA A 102 6.82 -4.35 -3.34
CA ALA A 102 6.67 -4.84 -4.70
C ALA A 102 5.72 -3.94 -5.51
N ASP A 103 5.94 -3.86 -6.83
CA ASP A 103 5.08 -3.07 -7.73
C ASP A 103 3.77 -3.82 -8.01
N VAL A 104 2.76 -3.52 -7.19
CA VAL A 104 1.48 -4.27 -7.18
C VAL A 104 0.36 -3.60 -7.98
N ILE A 105 0.51 -2.33 -8.34
CA ILE A 105 -0.57 -1.56 -8.99
C ILE A 105 0.00 -0.61 -10.06
N PRO A 106 0.68 -1.16 -11.10
CA PRO A 106 1.27 -0.34 -12.15
C PRO A 106 0.19 0.25 -13.08
N GLY A 107 0.64 1.08 -14.02
CA GLY A 107 -0.21 1.64 -15.07
C GLY A 107 -1.02 2.87 -14.63
N THR A 108 -1.78 3.39 -15.59
CA THR A 108 -2.68 4.54 -15.50
C THR A 108 -3.85 4.30 -14.55
N SER A 109 -4.55 5.35 -14.14
CA SER A 109 -5.77 5.26 -13.32
C SER A 109 -6.82 4.28 -13.90
N ARG A 110 -6.96 4.23 -15.22
CA ARG A 110 -7.84 3.28 -15.93
C ARG A 110 -7.40 1.84 -15.75
N GLU A 111 -6.12 1.55 -15.94
CA GLU A 111 -5.55 0.20 -15.77
C GLU A 111 -5.62 -0.24 -14.30
N GLN A 112 -5.34 0.68 -13.37
CA GLN A 112 -5.45 0.43 -11.93
C GLN A 112 -6.89 0.09 -11.52
N TYR A 113 -7.91 0.71 -12.11
CA TYR A 113 -9.31 0.35 -11.88
C TYR A 113 -9.64 -1.08 -12.36
N GLN A 114 -9.07 -1.46 -13.51
CA GLN A 114 -9.25 -2.77 -14.14
C GLN A 114 -8.37 -3.87 -13.52
N THR A 115 -7.58 -3.56 -12.50
CA THR A 115 -6.65 -4.50 -11.87
C THR A 115 -7.30 -5.83 -11.48
N SER A 116 -6.62 -6.94 -11.78
CA SER A 116 -7.02 -8.28 -11.35
C SER A 116 -6.79 -8.52 -9.85
N ARG A 117 -6.05 -7.63 -9.16
CA ARG A 117 -5.78 -7.71 -7.72
C ARG A 117 -6.91 -7.18 -6.84
N ALA A 118 -7.97 -6.66 -7.44
CA ALA A 118 -9.14 -6.19 -6.73
C ALA A 118 -9.84 -7.36 -6.02
N VAL A 119 -9.92 -7.33 -4.69
CA VAL A 119 -10.70 -8.29 -3.89
C VAL A 119 -12.15 -7.84 -3.70
N ALA A 120 -12.43 -6.54 -3.89
CA ALA A 120 -13.78 -6.00 -3.92
C ALA A 120 -13.83 -4.76 -4.83
N ARG A 121 -15.02 -4.47 -5.35
CA ARG A 121 -15.34 -3.28 -6.15
C ARG A 121 -16.61 -2.64 -5.60
N PHE A 122 -16.63 -1.31 -5.55
CA PHE A 122 -17.75 -0.53 -5.03
C PHE A 122 -18.20 0.49 -6.07
N THR A 123 -19.51 0.67 -6.21
CA THR A 123 -20.10 1.63 -7.14
C THR A 123 -20.34 2.97 -6.44
N ALA A 124 -20.42 4.05 -7.22
CA ALA A 124 -20.79 5.37 -6.70
C ALA A 124 -22.10 5.37 -5.89
N GLY A 125 -23.09 4.56 -6.29
CA GLY A 125 -24.39 4.44 -5.60
C GLY A 125 -24.30 3.86 -4.18
N GLN A 126 -23.23 3.14 -3.84
CA GLN A 126 -22.99 2.66 -2.48
C GLN A 126 -22.35 3.74 -1.58
N GLY A 127 -21.93 4.87 -2.16
CA GLY A 127 -21.27 5.96 -1.47
C GLY A 127 -19.94 5.54 -0.84
N THR A 128 -19.60 6.16 0.29
CA THR A 128 -18.36 5.90 1.04
C THR A 128 -18.55 4.92 2.19
N ALA A 129 -19.79 4.51 2.51
CA ALA A 129 -20.10 3.64 3.63
C ALA A 129 -19.35 2.28 3.61
N PRO A 130 -19.18 1.59 2.47
CA PRO A 130 -18.46 0.32 2.46
C PRO A 130 -16.93 0.49 2.40
N LEU A 131 -16.43 1.71 2.20
CA LEU A 131 -15.02 1.96 1.95
C LEU A 131 -14.18 1.91 3.23
N LEU A 132 -12.95 1.47 3.07
CA LEU A 132 -11.97 1.39 4.14
C LEU A 132 -10.68 2.10 3.74
N PRO A 133 -9.90 2.61 4.71
CA PRO A 133 -8.64 3.27 4.41
C PRO A 133 -7.72 2.39 3.56
N GLY A 134 -7.18 2.99 2.51
CA GLY A 134 -6.36 2.33 1.50
C GLY A 134 -7.13 1.85 0.27
N ASP A 135 -8.47 1.83 0.27
CA ASP A 135 -9.23 1.63 -0.96
C ASP A 135 -8.86 2.70 -1.99
N LEU A 136 -8.72 2.29 -3.25
CA LEU A 136 -8.48 3.20 -4.36
C LEU A 136 -9.83 3.73 -4.84
N VAL A 137 -9.98 5.05 -4.89
CA VAL A 137 -11.19 5.72 -5.39
C VAL A 137 -10.89 6.35 -6.74
N PHE A 138 -11.83 6.22 -7.68
CA PHE A 138 -11.65 6.58 -9.07
C PHE A 138 -12.71 7.58 -9.51
N PHE A 139 -12.32 8.45 -10.45
CA PHE A 139 -13.17 9.55 -10.93
C PHE A 139 -13.23 9.56 -12.46
N GLY A 140 -14.44 9.79 -12.98
CA GLY A 140 -14.78 9.82 -14.40
C GLY A 140 -16.24 9.43 -14.67
N GLY A 141 -16.70 9.56 -15.92
CA GLY A 141 -18.09 9.26 -16.29
C GLY A 141 -18.38 7.78 -16.53
N THR A 142 -17.38 7.02 -16.94
CA THR A 142 -17.44 5.58 -17.26
C THR A 142 -16.10 4.92 -16.93
N ALA A 143 -16.06 3.59 -16.84
CA ALA A 143 -14.81 2.86 -16.62
C ALA A 143 -13.72 3.17 -17.67
N SER A 144 -14.10 3.45 -18.93
CA SER A 144 -13.16 3.80 -20.00
C SER A 144 -12.72 5.26 -19.98
N THR A 145 -13.45 6.13 -19.28
CA THR A 145 -13.17 7.57 -19.18
C THR A 145 -12.61 7.99 -17.82
N ILE A 146 -12.31 7.03 -16.94
CA ILE A 146 -11.57 7.30 -15.69
C ILE A 146 -10.33 8.13 -16.00
N HIS A 147 -10.17 9.25 -15.31
CA HIS A 147 -9.03 10.15 -15.50
C HIS A 147 -8.27 10.44 -14.22
N HIS A 148 -8.82 10.09 -13.05
CA HIS A 148 -8.17 10.35 -11.77
C HIS A 148 -8.35 9.20 -10.79
N VAL A 149 -7.39 9.05 -9.90
CA VAL A 149 -7.38 8.05 -8.82
C VAL A 149 -6.76 8.63 -7.56
N ALA A 150 -7.27 8.26 -6.40
CA ALA A 150 -6.76 8.66 -5.10
C ALA A 150 -6.85 7.50 -4.08
N ILE A 151 -6.19 7.66 -2.93
CA ILE A 151 -6.27 6.69 -1.82
C ILE A 151 -7.27 7.22 -0.79
N TYR A 152 -8.27 6.42 -0.46
CA TYR A 152 -9.24 6.72 0.60
C TYR A 152 -8.57 6.65 1.98
N LEU A 153 -8.80 7.65 2.82
CA LEU A 153 -8.22 7.74 4.16
C LEU A 153 -9.20 7.29 5.26
N GLY A 154 -10.50 7.14 4.94
CA GLY A 154 -11.58 7.07 5.92
C GLY A 154 -12.29 8.42 6.08
N GLN A 155 -13.48 8.42 6.70
CA GLN A 155 -14.23 9.64 7.04
C GLN A 155 -14.47 10.60 5.85
N GLY A 156 -14.62 10.04 4.65
CA GLY A 156 -14.84 10.84 3.44
C GLY A 156 -13.61 11.62 2.97
N GLN A 157 -12.43 11.35 3.51
CA GLN A 157 -11.18 12.00 3.10
C GLN A 157 -10.37 11.11 2.14
N ILE A 158 -9.61 11.75 1.27
CA ILE A 158 -8.69 11.12 0.32
C ILE A 158 -7.34 11.84 0.33
N VAL A 159 -6.28 11.12 -0.02
CA VAL A 159 -4.99 11.72 -0.43
C VAL A 159 -4.83 11.56 -1.93
N GLU A 160 -4.50 12.66 -2.61
CA GLU A 160 -4.43 12.74 -4.08
C GLU A 160 -3.21 13.54 -4.56
N ALA A 161 -2.75 13.25 -5.78
CA ALA A 161 -1.92 14.15 -6.58
C ALA A 161 -2.85 14.80 -7.62
N PRO A 162 -3.23 16.08 -7.49
CA PRO A 162 -4.48 16.57 -8.07
C PRO A 162 -4.41 16.96 -9.56
N TYR A 163 -3.44 17.79 -9.97
CA TYR A 163 -3.29 18.34 -11.32
C TYR A 163 -1.96 19.10 -11.48
N SER A 164 -1.56 19.41 -12.71
CA SER A 164 -0.34 20.17 -13.05
C SER A 164 -0.25 21.51 -12.31
N GLY A 165 0.89 21.76 -11.64
CA GLY A 165 1.09 22.91 -10.76
C GLY A 165 0.56 22.74 -9.32
N GLY A 166 -0.13 21.64 -9.05
CA GLY A 166 -0.57 21.24 -7.71
C GLY A 166 0.48 20.42 -6.95
N TYR A 167 0.10 20.01 -5.75
CA TYR A 167 0.92 19.18 -4.85
C TYR A 167 0.07 18.08 -4.24
N VAL A 168 0.70 16.96 -3.87
CA VAL A 168 0.04 15.90 -3.12
C VAL A 168 -0.57 16.49 -1.85
N ARG A 169 -1.86 16.22 -1.64
CA ARG A 169 -2.66 16.84 -0.57
C ARG A 169 -3.76 15.91 -0.07
N VAL A 170 -4.27 16.23 1.11
CA VAL A 170 -5.55 15.70 1.58
C VAL A 170 -6.68 16.59 1.08
N THR A 171 -7.77 15.98 0.63
CA THR A 171 -9.02 16.67 0.30
C THR A 171 -10.18 15.77 0.65
N ALA A 172 -11.38 16.33 0.70
CA ALA A 172 -12.57 15.51 0.85
C ALA A 172 -12.95 14.86 -0.49
N LEU A 173 -13.39 13.60 -0.45
CA LEU A 173 -13.85 12.87 -1.63
C LEU A 173 -15.01 13.59 -2.32
N TYR A 174 -15.92 14.20 -1.54
CA TYR A 174 -17.08 14.92 -2.08
C TYR A 174 -16.73 16.17 -2.89
N ASN A 175 -15.48 16.65 -2.85
CA ASN A 175 -15.02 17.75 -3.70
C ASN A 175 -14.91 17.33 -5.17
N HIS A 176 -15.00 16.03 -5.47
CA HIS A 176 -15.03 15.47 -6.82
C HIS A 176 -16.44 14.98 -7.15
N GLY A 177 -17.16 15.72 -8.01
CA GLY A 177 -18.56 15.42 -8.36
C GLY A 177 -18.74 14.21 -9.29
N ASP A 178 -17.65 13.69 -9.82
CA ASP A 178 -17.56 12.60 -10.81
C ASP A 178 -16.98 11.31 -10.19
N TYR A 179 -17.16 11.11 -8.89
CA TYR A 179 -16.83 9.86 -8.22
C TYR A 179 -17.51 8.68 -8.92
N TYR A 180 -16.70 7.79 -9.49
CA TYR A 180 -17.18 6.66 -10.29
C TYR A 180 -17.37 5.40 -9.43
N GLY A 181 -16.40 5.13 -8.55
CA GLY A 181 -16.38 3.95 -7.72
C GLY A 181 -15.01 3.71 -7.08
N ALA A 182 -14.88 2.57 -6.42
CA ALA A 182 -13.67 2.22 -5.69
C ALA A 182 -13.26 0.75 -5.87
N VAL A 183 -11.97 0.49 -5.68
CA VAL A 183 -11.37 -0.85 -5.68
C VAL A 183 -10.66 -1.09 -4.36
N ARG A 184 -10.92 -2.24 -3.75
CA ARG A 184 -10.18 -2.74 -2.59
C ARG A 184 -9.12 -3.74 -3.05
N LEU A 185 -7.86 -3.48 -2.75
CA LEU A 185 -6.75 -4.38 -3.07
C LEU A 185 -6.52 -5.45 -1.98
N TYR A 186 -6.83 -5.11 -0.72
CA TYR A 186 -6.63 -5.99 0.42
C TYR A 186 -7.89 -6.00 1.27
N GLY A 187 -8.43 -7.18 1.56
CA GLY A 187 -9.66 -7.34 2.32
C GLY A 187 -9.55 -6.69 3.70
N GLY A 188 -10.35 -5.66 3.94
CA GLY A 188 -10.57 -5.06 5.24
C GLY A 188 -12.01 -5.29 5.69
N GLY A 189 -12.20 -5.55 6.99
CA GLY A 189 -13.46 -5.89 7.64
C GLY A 189 -13.27 -7.05 8.62
N GLY A 190 -13.42 -6.80 9.93
CA GLY A 190 -13.89 -7.87 10.81
C GLY A 190 -15.32 -8.14 10.38
N THR A 191 -15.71 -9.29 9.84
CA THR A 191 -15.28 -10.66 10.06
C THR A 191 -14.69 -11.32 8.79
N THR A 192 -13.60 -12.07 8.96
CA THR A 192 -13.00 -13.04 8.02
C THR A 192 -12.52 -12.52 6.66
N THR A 193 -11.38 -11.82 6.64
CA THR A 193 -10.12 -12.41 6.11
C THR A 193 -8.95 -11.57 6.63
N PRO A 194 -8.25 -12.06 7.67
CA PRO A 194 -7.11 -11.34 8.27
C PRO A 194 -5.92 -11.29 7.27
N PRO A 195 -4.79 -10.59 7.57
CA PRO A 195 -3.54 -11.06 6.97
C PRO A 195 -3.51 -12.55 7.29
N PRO A 196 -3.44 -13.42 6.28
CA PRO A 196 -3.92 -14.79 6.32
C PRO A 196 -4.08 -15.30 7.75
N SER A 197 -5.31 -15.42 8.28
CA SER A 197 -5.58 -15.63 9.73
C SER A 197 -4.45 -16.42 10.31
N LYS A 198 -3.65 -15.82 11.20
CA LYS A 198 -2.56 -16.52 11.86
C LYS A 198 -3.16 -17.80 12.41
N VAL A 199 -2.86 -18.91 11.76
CA VAL A 199 -3.28 -20.23 12.21
C VAL A 199 -2.10 -20.84 12.91
N TRP A 200 -2.37 -21.40 14.08
CA TRP A 200 -1.32 -21.95 14.91
C TRP A 200 -1.01 -23.36 14.46
N VAL A 201 0.27 -23.65 14.34
CA VAL A 201 0.82 -24.94 13.95
C VAL A 201 1.95 -25.31 14.90
N ASP A 202 2.01 -26.57 15.31
CA ASP A 202 3.12 -27.07 16.11
C ASP A 202 4.18 -27.70 15.22
N THR A 203 5.42 -27.22 15.33
CA THR A 203 6.58 -27.80 14.63
C THR A 203 7.38 -28.72 15.54
N PHE A 204 7.75 -29.91 15.06
CA PHE A 204 8.44 -30.92 15.89
C PHE A 204 9.95 -30.68 16.02
N ALA A 205 10.52 -29.83 15.17
CA ALA A 205 11.94 -29.50 15.15
C ALA A 205 12.18 -28.09 14.60
N ASN A 206 13.35 -27.53 14.90
CA ASN A 206 13.80 -26.30 14.28
C ASN A 206 13.90 -26.51 12.76
N ALA A 207 13.34 -25.57 12.00
CA ALA A 207 13.19 -25.70 10.56
C ALA A 207 13.87 -24.54 9.84
N SER A 208 14.62 -24.87 8.79
CA SER A 208 15.12 -23.86 7.85
C SER A 208 13.95 -23.20 7.11
N VAL A 209 14.03 -21.88 6.93
CA VAL A 209 13.07 -21.11 6.13
C VAL A 209 13.73 -20.56 4.87
N TYR A 210 12.91 -20.22 3.87
CA TYR A 210 13.36 -19.90 2.52
C TYR A 210 12.58 -18.73 1.93
N ALA A 211 13.22 -17.96 1.04
CA ALA A 211 12.57 -16.84 0.35
C ALA A 211 11.41 -17.25 -0.59
N SER A 212 11.39 -18.51 -1.03
CA SER A 212 10.30 -19.07 -1.85
C SER A 212 10.14 -20.58 -1.60
N PRO A 213 8.97 -21.17 -1.96
CA PRO A 213 8.71 -22.62 -1.88
C PRO A 213 9.65 -23.48 -2.72
N THR A 214 10.34 -22.89 -3.70
CA THR A 214 11.25 -23.57 -4.62
C THR A 214 12.73 -23.31 -4.31
N SER A 215 13.05 -22.31 -3.48
CA SER A 215 14.43 -21.93 -3.16
C SER A 215 15.14 -22.99 -2.33
N THR A 216 16.33 -23.43 -2.73
CA THR A 216 17.15 -24.38 -1.97
C THR A 216 18.08 -23.72 -0.95
N THR A 217 18.19 -22.39 -0.95
CA THR A 217 19.07 -21.63 -0.06
C THR A 217 18.32 -21.15 1.18
N PRO A 218 18.69 -21.62 2.40
CA PRO A 218 18.08 -21.15 3.64
C PRO A 218 18.34 -19.65 3.86
N THR A 219 17.33 -18.95 4.34
CA THR A 219 17.38 -17.52 4.67
C THR A 219 17.22 -17.25 6.17
N GLY A 220 16.96 -18.29 6.96
CA GLY A 220 16.65 -18.15 8.38
C GLY A 220 16.23 -19.46 9.03
N THR A 221 15.70 -19.36 10.25
CA THR A 221 15.25 -20.50 11.05
C THR A 221 13.97 -20.16 11.79
N LEU A 222 13.01 -21.09 11.74
CA LEU A 222 11.83 -21.12 12.59
C LEU A 222 12.08 -22.16 13.69
N TRP A 223 11.95 -21.77 14.96
CA TRP A 223 12.19 -22.66 16.09
C TRP A 223 11.04 -23.63 16.31
N ALA A 224 11.36 -24.79 16.90
CA ALA A 224 10.39 -25.80 17.30
C ALA A 224 9.49 -25.23 18.39
N ALA A 225 8.22 -24.96 18.05
CA ALA A 225 7.24 -24.38 18.96
C ALA A 225 5.84 -24.42 18.32
N THR A 226 4.87 -23.91 19.06
CA THR A 226 3.62 -23.42 18.48
C THR A 226 3.90 -22.12 17.74
N ASN A 227 3.89 -22.20 16.42
CA ASN A 227 4.18 -21.10 15.50
C ASN A 227 2.90 -20.66 14.81
N TYR A 228 2.85 -19.39 14.38
CA TYR A 228 1.78 -18.97 13.48
C TYR A 228 2.22 -19.14 12.02
N VAL A 229 1.28 -19.49 11.16
CA VAL A 229 1.47 -19.44 9.71
C VAL A 229 0.31 -18.70 9.08
N TYR A 230 0.57 -18.21 7.90
CA TYR A 230 -0.33 -17.37 7.16
C TYR A 230 -1.17 -18.21 6.18
N CYS A 231 -0.51 -18.84 5.24
CA CYS A 231 -1.13 -19.59 4.16
C CYS A 231 -0.18 -20.69 3.68
N ARG A 232 -0.70 -21.60 2.86
CA ARG A 232 0.08 -22.66 2.23
C ARG A 232 0.20 -22.44 0.72
N VAL A 233 1.26 -22.96 0.13
CA VAL A 233 1.47 -22.97 -1.32
C VAL A 233 2.20 -24.25 -1.72
N TRP A 234 1.92 -24.75 -2.92
CA TRP A 234 2.63 -25.91 -3.46
C TRP A 234 4.04 -25.53 -3.89
N GLY A 235 5.02 -26.37 -3.58
CA GLY A 235 6.42 -26.12 -3.91
C GLY A 235 7.21 -27.40 -4.06
N ARG A 236 8.52 -27.32 -3.82
CA ARG A 236 9.40 -28.51 -3.90
C ARG A 236 9.06 -29.50 -2.80
N GLU A 237 9.35 -30.77 -3.04
CA GLU A 237 9.25 -31.81 -2.01
C GLU A 237 10.35 -31.62 -0.95
N VAL A 238 9.97 -31.74 0.32
CA VAL A 238 10.91 -32.07 1.41
C VAL A 238 10.60 -33.48 1.86
N ARG A 239 11.61 -34.36 1.87
CA ARG A 239 11.47 -35.79 2.18
C ARG A 239 12.53 -36.25 3.18
N ASN A 240 12.12 -37.15 4.06
CA ASN A 240 13.00 -37.98 4.88
C ASN A 240 12.37 -39.38 5.03
N GLY A 241 13.02 -40.38 4.44
CA GLY A 241 12.47 -41.73 4.33
C GLY A 241 11.11 -41.74 3.61
N SER A 242 10.10 -42.34 4.23
CA SER A 242 8.73 -42.40 3.72
C SER A 242 7.90 -41.14 3.99
N SER A 243 8.41 -40.21 4.80
CA SER A 243 7.72 -38.96 5.14
C SER A 243 8.11 -37.85 4.15
N TYR A 244 7.12 -37.17 3.58
CA TYR A 244 7.36 -36.09 2.62
C TYR A 244 6.24 -35.05 2.61
N ASN A 245 6.54 -33.83 2.17
CA ASN A 245 5.53 -32.79 1.99
C ASN A 245 5.92 -31.78 0.89
N HIS A 246 4.96 -31.47 0.02
CA HIS A 246 5.07 -30.43 -1.02
C HIS A 246 4.47 -29.09 -0.60
N TRP A 247 3.75 -29.01 0.52
CA TRP A 247 3.20 -27.77 1.02
C TRP A 247 4.26 -26.94 1.75
N TRP A 248 4.24 -25.65 1.45
CA TRP A 248 5.09 -24.63 2.05
C TRP A 248 4.21 -23.61 2.75
N LEU A 249 4.56 -23.26 3.97
CA LEU A 249 3.80 -22.37 4.84
C LEU A 249 4.50 -21.01 4.91
N LEU A 250 3.79 -19.95 4.56
CA LEU A 250 4.28 -18.59 4.73
C LEU A 250 4.22 -18.22 6.22
N THR A 251 5.31 -17.70 6.78
CA THR A 251 5.42 -17.30 8.19
C THR A 251 6.47 -16.19 8.38
N ASP A 252 6.61 -15.69 9.60
CA ASP A 252 7.75 -14.87 9.99
C ASP A 252 8.64 -15.70 10.93
N PRO A 253 9.87 -16.04 10.52
CA PRO A 253 10.77 -16.87 11.32
C PRO A 253 11.36 -16.11 12.51
N ASP A 254 11.82 -16.84 13.52
CA ASP A 254 12.54 -16.29 14.67
C ASP A 254 13.88 -15.66 14.27
N VAL A 255 14.54 -16.24 13.28
CA VAL A 255 15.82 -15.76 12.73
C VAL A 255 15.70 -15.58 11.23
N GLY A 256 16.07 -14.40 10.73
CA GLY A 256 16.06 -14.07 9.31
C GLY A 256 15.01 -13.02 8.92
N PRO A 257 14.85 -12.73 7.62
CA PRO A 257 13.84 -11.79 7.15
C PRO A 257 12.42 -12.32 7.40
N ALA A 258 11.44 -11.42 7.55
CA ALA A 258 10.02 -11.77 7.63
C ALA A 258 9.50 -12.38 6.31
N ARG A 259 8.28 -12.95 6.34
CA ARG A 259 7.58 -13.51 5.16
C ARG A 259 8.39 -14.57 4.41
N GLN A 260 8.86 -15.56 5.14
CA GLN A 260 9.60 -16.71 4.59
C GLN A 260 8.72 -17.95 4.58
N TYR A 261 9.13 -18.94 3.79
CA TYR A 261 8.44 -20.20 3.63
C TYR A 261 9.15 -21.29 4.42
N VAL A 262 8.39 -22.02 5.22
CA VAL A 262 8.82 -23.25 5.91
C VAL A 262 8.05 -24.44 5.34
N SER A 263 8.67 -25.61 5.22
CA SER A 263 7.94 -26.78 4.71
C SER A 263 6.94 -27.29 5.76
N ALA A 264 5.73 -27.67 5.32
CA ALA A 264 4.75 -28.35 6.14
C ALA A 264 5.20 -29.77 6.57
N TYR A 265 6.32 -30.27 6.04
CA TYR A 265 7.00 -31.46 6.54
C TYR A 265 7.24 -31.40 8.06
N TYR A 266 7.49 -30.21 8.61
CA TYR A 266 7.81 -30.04 10.04
C TYR A 266 6.57 -30.05 10.96
N LEU A 267 5.35 -30.18 10.43
CA LEU A 267 4.13 -30.18 11.23
C LEU A 267 4.02 -31.46 12.05
N THR A 268 3.76 -31.32 13.35
CA THR A 268 3.78 -32.43 14.32
C THR A 268 2.60 -33.41 14.16
N ARG A 269 1.50 -32.97 13.53
CA ARG A 269 0.19 -33.64 13.63
C ARG A 269 -0.29 -34.32 12.34
N TRP A 270 0.34 -34.05 11.21
CA TRP A 270 -0.23 -34.37 9.90
C TRP A 270 0.68 -35.25 9.04
N GLY A 271 0.07 -36.06 8.18
CA GLY A 271 0.78 -36.96 7.28
C GLY A 271 1.31 -36.27 6.02
N ASN A 272 1.72 -37.09 5.05
CA ASN A 272 2.33 -36.62 3.81
C ASN A 272 1.37 -35.74 3.00
N ASP A 273 1.89 -34.66 2.42
CA ASP A 273 1.14 -33.67 1.62
C ASP A 273 -0.13 -33.12 2.29
N VAL A 274 -0.13 -33.05 3.62
CA VAL A 274 -1.18 -32.38 4.40
C VAL A 274 -0.61 -31.10 5.03
N ALA A 275 -1.42 -30.03 4.99
CA ALA A 275 -1.10 -28.75 5.63
C ALA A 275 -2.35 -28.22 6.32
N LYS A 276 -2.50 -28.59 7.59
CA LYS A 276 -3.62 -28.23 8.47
C LYS A 276 -3.14 -27.48 9.71
N ASP A 277 -4.00 -26.64 10.27
CA ASP A 277 -3.73 -25.95 11.54
C ASP A 277 -3.88 -26.90 12.74
N ASN A 278 -3.52 -26.46 13.95
CA ASN A 278 -3.64 -27.24 15.18
C ASN A 278 -5.07 -27.69 15.52
N ASN A 279 -6.09 -27.04 14.93
CA ASN A 279 -7.50 -27.37 15.10
C ASN A 279 -8.00 -28.37 14.04
N GLY A 280 -7.13 -28.80 13.11
CA GLY A 280 -7.45 -29.76 12.06
C GLY A 280 -8.08 -29.15 10.81
N ASN A 281 -8.12 -27.82 10.69
CA ASN A 281 -8.64 -27.14 9.50
C ASN A 281 -7.55 -27.04 8.43
N ASP A 282 -7.92 -27.14 7.16
CA ASP A 282 -6.99 -26.86 6.06
C ASP A 282 -6.47 -25.43 6.11
N ILE A 283 -5.15 -25.29 6.06
CA ILE A 283 -4.51 -24.00 5.94
C ILE A 283 -4.85 -23.46 4.56
N ARG A 284 -5.38 -22.24 4.49
CA ARG A 284 -5.79 -21.63 3.22
C ARG A 284 -4.61 -21.42 2.27
N ASN A 285 -4.88 -21.39 0.97
CA ASN A 285 -3.84 -21.12 -0.02
C ASN A 285 -3.36 -19.66 0.01
N CYS A 286 -2.08 -19.47 -0.30
CA CYS A 286 -1.54 -18.21 -0.81
C CYS A 286 -1.95 -18.09 -2.29
#